data_AF-A0A177QFS1-F1
#
_entry.id   AF-A0A177QFS1-F1
#
_cell.length_a   1.000
_cell.length_b   1.000
_cell.length_c   1.000
_cell.angle_alpha   90.00
_cell.angle_beta   90.00
_cell.angle_gamma   90.00
#
_symmetry.space_group_name_H-M   'P 1'
#
loop_
_entity.id
_entity.type
_entity.pdbx_description
1 polymer ?
#
loop_
_entity_poly.entity_id
_entity_poly.type
_entity_poly.pdbx_seq_one_letter_code
_entity_poly.pdbx_strand_id
1 'polypeptide(L)' 'MVATLSLAIIFPPWETPPSQAPEFLGLHFILTPPTPDAVVSRLLLTIELVTIAIAGLYGSFFFRQKKP' A
#
# COMPACT_ATOMS: atom_id res chain seq x y z
N MET A 1 9.92 1.44 9.18
CA MET A 1 10.14 1.38 7.72
C MET A 1 10.02 -0.05 7.20
N VAL A 2 10.85 -1.00 7.65
CA VAL A 2 10.76 -2.40 7.17
C VAL A 2 9.40 -3.03 7.48
N ALA A 3 8.95 -2.98 8.74
CA ALA A 3 7.64 -3.54 9.13
C ALA A 3 6.46 -2.92 8.36
N THR A 4 6.50 -1.61 8.10
CA THR A 4 5.48 -0.92 7.32
C THR A 4 5.53 -1.28 5.84
N LEU A 5 6.72 -1.49 5.27
CA LEU A 5 6.87 -1.99 3.89
C LEU A 5 6.37 -3.42 3.74
N SER A 6 6.49 -4.25 4.78
CA SER A 6 5.94 -5.61 4.77
C SER A 6 4.42 -5.64 4.67
N LEU A 7 3.71 -4.58 5.10
CA LEU A 7 2.26 -4.50 4.95
C LEU A 7 1.82 -4.46 3.48
N ALA A 8 2.60 -3.83 2.59
CA ALA A 8 2.29 -3.79 1.16
C ALA A 8 2.31 -5.17 0.48
N ILE A 9 3.04 -6.13 1.07
CA ILE A 9 3.07 -7.53 0.60
C ILE A 9 1.80 -8.27 1.06
N ILE A 10 1.30 -7.94 2.25
CA ILE A 10 0.12 -8.57 2.85
C ILE A 10 -1.17 -7.98 2.26
N PHE A 11 -1.14 -6.68 1.94
CA PHE A 11 -2.28 -5.92 1.45
C PHE A 11 -1.96 -5.25 0.10
N PRO A 12 -1.75 -6.04 -0.97
CA PRO A 12 -1.39 -5.47 -2.27
C PRO A 12 -2.53 -4.59 -2.82
N PRO A 13 -2.20 -3.48 -3.50
CA PRO A 13 -3.20 -2.53 -3.99
C PRO A 13 -3.79 -3.02 -5.32
N TRP A 14 -4.81 -3.87 -5.20
CA TRP A 14 -5.54 -4.41 -6.33
C TRP A 14 -6.34 -3.31 -7.07
N GLU A 15 -6.36 -3.43 -8.39
CA GLU A 15 -7.17 -2.64 -9.31
C GLU A 15 -8.00 -3.58 -10.19
N THR A 16 -9.16 -3.08 -10.63
CA THR A 16 -10.03 -3.78 -11.56
C THR A 16 -9.29 -4.17 -12.86
N PRO A 17 -9.77 -5.23 -13.55
CA PRO A 17 -9.19 -5.63 -14.83
C PRO A 17 -9.16 -4.47 -15.84
N PRO A 18 -8.19 -4.45 -16.77
CA PRO A 18 -8.08 -3.39 -17.78
C PRO A 18 -9.31 -3.22 -18.70
N SER A 19 -10.20 -4.23 -18.72
CA SER A 19 -11.47 -4.22 -19.46
C SER A 19 -12.59 -3.46 -18.75
N GLN A 20 -12.41 -3.09 -17.48
CA GLN A 20 -13.38 -2.35 -16.67
C GLN A 20 -12.85 -0.95 -16.36
N ALA A 21 -13.75 -0.07 -15.90
CA ALA A 21 -13.34 1.23 -15.40
C ALA A 21 -12.33 1.05 -14.23
N PRO A 22 -11.24 1.85 -14.18
CA PRO A 22 -10.26 1.80 -13.10
C PRO A 22 -10.93 2.09 -11.76
N GLU A 23 -11.07 1.08 -10.92
CA GLU A 23 -11.60 1.21 -9.57
C GLU A 23 -10.60 0.61 -8.59
N PHE A 24 -10.31 1.38 -7.55
CA PHE A 24 -9.47 0.91 -6.47
C PHE A 24 -10.28 -0.06 -5.62
N LEU A 25 -9.86 -1.32 -5.57
CA LEU A 25 -10.53 -2.35 -4.77
C LEU A 25 -10.31 -2.14 -3.26
N GLY A 26 -9.38 -1.28 -2.84
CA GLY A 26 -9.22 -0.89 -1.43
C GLY A 26 -8.96 -2.10 -0.54
N LEU A 27 -9.65 -2.19 0.61
CA LEU A 27 -9.63 -3.36 1.50
C LEU A 27 -10.72 -4.38 1.16
N HIS A 28 -11.51 -4.15 0.10
CA HIS A 28 -12.59 -5.05 -0.29
C HIS A 28 -12.08 -6.46 -0.61
N PHE A 29 -10.81 -6.58 -1.05
CA PHE A 29 -10.17 -7.88 -1.30
C PHE A 29 -10.08 -8.79 -0.05
N ILE A 30 -10.16 -8.23 1.16
CA ILE A 30 -10.07 -9.01 2.41
C ILE A 30 -11.32 -9.86 2.61
N LEU A 31 -12.49 -9.29 2.30
CA LEU A 31 -13.79 -9.93 2.48
C LEU A 31 -14.28 -10.61 1.19
N THR A 32 -13.84 -10.11 0.05
CA THR A 32 -14.25 -10.57 -1.27
C THR A 32 -12.98 -10.85 -2.08
N PRO A 33 -12.64 -12.11 -2.39
CA PRO A 33 -11.42 -12.40 -3.13
C PRO A 33 -11.35 -11.60 -4.44
N PRO A 34 -10.16 -11.11 -4.83
CA PRO A 34 -10.01 -10.35 -6.07
C PRO A 34 -10.48 -11.20 -7.26
N THR A 35 -11.08 -10.55 -8.26
CA THR A 35 -11.48 -11.24 -9.50
C THR A 35 -10.24 -11.87 -10.16
N PRO A 36 -10.38 -12.99 -10.88
CA PRO A 36 -9.24 -13.70 -11.46
C PRO A 36 -8.35 -12.82 -12.36
N ASP A 37 -8.95 -11.80 -12.97
CA ASP A 37 -8.29 -10.87 -13.90
C ASP A 37 -7.87 -9.55 -13.23
N ALA A 38 -8.02 -9.43 -11.90
CA ALA A 38 -7.56 -8.26 -11.16
C ALA A 38 -6.04 -8.15 -11.22
N VAL A 39 -5.55 -6.92 -11.35
CA VAL A 39 -4.11 -6.65 -11.50
C VAL A 39 -3.61 -5.87 -10.30
N VAL A 40 -2.36 -6.12 -9.90
CA VAL A 40 -1.68 -5.26 -8.92
C VAL A 40 -1.36 -3.93 -9.60
N SER A 41 -1.96 -2.85 -9.12
CA SER A 41 -1.79 -1.54 -9.74
C SER A 41 -0.40 -0.99 -9.45
N ARG A 42 0.38 -0.77 -10.50
CA ARG A 42 1.71 -0.18 -10.38
C ARG A 42 1.65 1.26 -9.85
N LEU A 43 0.61 2.01 -10.22
CA LEU A 43 0.41 3.38 -9.76
C LEU A 43 0.09 3.39 -8.26
N LEU A 44 -0.86 2.58 -7.82
CA LEU A 44 -1.24 2.54 -6.41
C LEU A 44 -0.13 1.97 -5.53
N LEU A 45 0.60 0.97 -6.01
CA LEU A 45 1.81 0.45 -5.34
C LEU A 45 2.88 1.55 -5.20
N THR A 46 3.06 2.39 -6.22
CA THR A 46 3.99 3.52 -6.13
C THR A 46 3.55 4.52 -5.06
N ILE A 47 2.26 4.90 -5.06
CA ILE A 47 1.70 5.81 -4.05
C ILE A 47 1.90 5.22 -2.65
N GLU A 48 1.54 3.96 -2.45
CA GLU A 48 1.65 3.26 -1.18
C GLU A 48 3.09 3.24 -0.65
N LEU A 49 4.05 2.79 -1.48
CA LEU A 49 5.46 2.73 -1.10
C LEU A 49 6.03 4.11 -0.76
N VAL A 50 5.66 5.15 -1.53
CA VAL A 50 6.08 6.53 -1.27
C VAL A 50 5.49 7.03 0.05
N THR A 51 4.20 6.79 0.30
CA THR A 51 3.55 7.16 1.58
C THR A 51 4.22 6.46 2.76
N ILE A 52 4.51 5.17 2.66
CA ILE A 52 5.21 4.41 3.71
C ILE A 52 6.62 4.95 3.94
N ALA A 53 7.35 5.28 2.88
CA ALA A 53 8.69 5.86 2.98
C ALA A 53 8.67 7.22 3.68
N ILE A 54 7.73 8.10 3.30
CA ILE A 54 7.54 9.42 3.92
C ILE A 54 7.17 9.27 5.40
N ALA A 55 6.19 8.40 5.72
CA ALA A 55 5.80 8.13 7.10
C ALA A 55 6.95 7.57 7.93
N GLY A 56 7.76 6.67 7.35
CA GLY A 56 8.97 6.13 7.97
C GLY A 56 10.01 7.21 8.24
N LEU A 57 10.23 8.12 7.30
CA LEU A 57 11.11 9.26 7.46
C LEU A 57 10.66 10.18 8.59
N TYR A 58 9.39 10.64 8.59
CA TYR A 58 8.85 11.47 9.67
C TYR A 58 8.85 10.74 11.03
N GLY A 59 8.50 9.46 11.05
CA GLY A 59 8.59 8.61 12.24
C GLY A 59 10.01 8.55 12.78
N SER A 60 11.04 8.45 11.91
CA SER A 60 12.43 8.46 12.36
C SER A 60 12.81 9.74 13.11
N PHE A 61 12.30 10.90 12.70
CA PHE A 61 12.51 12.16 13.40
C PHE A 61 11.76 12.23 14.74
N PHE A 62 10.55 11.67 14.80
CA PHE A 62 9.80 11.55 16.05
C PHE A 62 10.55 10.70 17.09
N PHE A 63 11.11 9.55 16.68
CA PHE A 63 11.91 8.69 17.57
C PHE A 63 13.32 9.20 17.85
N ARG A 64 13.83 10.15 17.05
CA ARG A 64 15.13 10.81 17.29
C ARG A 64 15.10 11.75 18.51
N GLN A 65 13.92 12.18 18.94
CA GLN A 65 13.72 13.01 20.13
C GLN A 65 13.67 12.16 21.40
N LYS A 66 14.84 11.72 21.89
CA LYS A 66 15.13 11.51 23.33
C LYS A 66 16.60 11.12 23.57
N LYS A 67 17.38 12.12 24.00
CA LYS A 67 18.18 12.12 25.22
C LYS A 67 18.45 13.60 25.61
N PRO A 68 18.21 14.03 26.86
CA PRO A 68 18.98 15.15 27.42
C PRO A 68 20.46 14.79 27.55
#